data_AF-A0A6V8KJD1-F1
#
_entry.id   AF-A0A6V8KJD1-F1
#
_cell.length_a   1.000
_cell.length_b   1.000
_cell.length_c   1.000
_cell.angle_alpha   90.00
_cell.angle_beta   90.00
_cell.angle_gamma   90.00
#
_symmetry.space_group_name_H-M   'P 1'
#
loop_
_entity.id
_entity.type
_entity.pdbx_description
1 polymer ?
#
loop_
_entity_poly.entity_id
_entity_poly.type
_entity_poly.pdbx_seq_one_letter_code
_entity_poly.pdbx_strand_id
1 'polypeptide(L)'
;MPGDTTAGRGQLNRRNLLRIGALAGAGTFVGLPLLGACSVDDGSGSDSGSGSGAGGEKVIGNGITEKKQLAPFDFNGPAGEKPDLPKRIAWANTSDAEFFLQITRAIESAATARGLEFATAIANDDSAKNIEQIETFLQRGIAALCIQPLDANAQAPLMKRAIEAGAAVLSLVTPPSTSQVVADQYKVGNAQGLAAAKYITEKLGGKANVVYFNTDTIEVLKARHQGALDGLKTAGPGMKIVSDIQPPAITQDGGFKAMNTILQANPDVNVIVGGDTYCLGALSALQAAGKARPDMYLSGIDGDEQALAEIRKGGAYKASFAFAYPLMGYAWGQFAADWLEGKPIPQVMQFNAIELNSAATIDKYQADMKAVAETWKNSAEYFTMLGSIRYQDREQFINYAA
;
A
#
# COMPACT_ATOMS: atom_id res chain seq x y z
N MET A 1 -59.07 41.32 18.29
CA MET A 1 -58.37 41.22 16.99
C MET A 1 -57.27 40.18 17.14
N PRO A 2 -57.56 38.93 16.76
CA PRO A 2 -56.62 37.80 16.69
C PRO A 2 -55.96 37.72 15.30
N GLY A 3 -54.94 36.88 15.16
CA GLY A 3 -54.28 36.55 13.89
C GLY A 3 -53.40 35.32 14.04
N ASP A 4 -54.05 34.16 13.92
CA ASP A 4 -53.53 32.79 13.88
C ASP A 4 -53.09 32.44 12.45
N THR A 5 -52.12 31.51 12.29
CA THR A 5 -52.16 30.35 11.35
C THR A 5 -50.87 29.50 11.44
N THR A 6 -50.97 28.41 12.20
CA THR A 6 -50.75 26.97 11.86
C THR A 6 -49.78 26.46 10.76
N ALA A 7 -49.22 25.28 11.12
CA ALA A 7 -48.84 24.08 10.32
C ALA A 7 -47.36 23.95 9.89
N GLY A 8 -46.65 22.81 10.05
CA GLY A 8 -47.03 21.48 10.53
C GLY A 8 -45.79 20.63 10.82
N ARG A 9 -45.92 19.73 11.80
CA ARG A 9 -44.95 18.71 12.22
C ARG A 9 -44.97 17.50 11.27
N GLY A 10 -43.80 16.92 11.02
CA GLY A 10 -43.67 15.56 10.47
C GLY A 10 -42.49 14.83 11.12
N GLN A 11 -42.76 14.13 12.22
CA GLN A 11 -41.87 13.08 12.76
C GLN A 11 -41.88 11.88 11.79
N LEU A 12 -40.72 11.28 11.51
CA LEU A 12 -40.67 9.89 11.05
C LEU A 12 -39.65 9.10 11.85
N ASN A 13 -40.09 7.90 12.22
CA ASN A 13 -39.72 7.13 13.39
C ASN A 13 -38.85 5.93 12.99
N ARG A 14 -38.06 5.44 13.96
CA ARG A 14 -37.29 4.20 13.87
C ARG A 14 -38.22 2.99 13.86
N ARG A 15 -38.11 2.12 12.84
CA ARG A 15 -38.05 0.64 12.89
C ARG A 15 -38.64 -0.04 11.64
N ASN A 16 -37.87 -1.02 11.16
CA ASN A 16 -38.23 -2.18 10.34
C ASN A 16 -38.58 -1.94 8.87
N LEU A 17 -37.62 -2.25 7.99
CA LEU A 17 -37.81 -3.25 6.93
C LEU A 17 -36.49 -4.03 6.76
N LEU A 18 -36.57 -5.31 7.11
CA LEU A 18 -35.55 -6.34 7.01
C LEU A 18 -36.06 -7.29 5.92
N ARG A 19 -35.18 -7.68 4.97
CA ARG A 19 -35.04 -9.01 4.32
C ARG A 19 -35.04 -9.09 2.78
N ILE A 20 -33.92 -9.68 2.30
CA ILE A 20 -33.71 -10.62 1.16
C ILE A 20 -33.52 -9.96 -0.23
N GLY A 21 -32.52 -10.32 -1.06
CA GLY A 21 -31.52 -11.41 -1.07
C GLY A 21 -30.24 -10.95 -1.81
N ALA A 22 -29.04 -11.46 -1.52
CA ALA A 22 -28.51 -12.78 -1.86
C ALA A 22 -28.44 -13.08 -3.38
N LEU A 23 -27.28 -12.79 -3.98
CA LEU A 23 -26.66 -13.41 -5.16
C LEU A 23 -25.16 -13.07 -5.04
N ALA A 24 -24.22 -13.93 -4.66
CA ALA A 24 -23.86 -15.27 -5.14
C ALA A 24 -23.67 -15.32 -6.66
N GLY A 25 -22.45 -14.95 -7.09
CA GLY A 25 -21.93 -15.23 -8.43
C GLY A 25 -20.54 -15.84 -8.31
N ALA A 26 -20.50 -17.14 -8.06
CA ALA A 26 -19.29 -17.96 -8.19
C ALA A 26 -18.99 -18.16 -9.68
N GLY A 27 -17.84 -17.68 -10.13
CA GLY A 27 -17.30 -17.95 -11.47
C GLY A 27 -16.13 -18.93 -11.36
N THR A 28 -16.43 -20.22 -11.35
CA THR A 28 -15.45 -21.29 -11.49
C THR A 28 -15.04 -21.38 -12.96
N PHE A 29 -13.78 -21.10 -13.30
CA PHE A 29 -13.22 -21.47 -14.61
C PHE A 29 -12.19 -22.58 -14.42
N VAL A 30 -12.62 -23.81 -14.70
CA VAL A 30 -11.75 -24.95 -14.99
C VAL A 30 -11.66 -25.02 -16.52
N GLY A 31 -10.45 -24.93 -17.07
CA GLY A 31 -10.17 -25.11 -18.49
C GLY A 31 -8.70 -25.46 -18.70
N LEU A 32 -8.46 -26.73 -19.03
CA LEU A 32 -7.17 -27.42 -19.23
C LEU A 32 -6.25 -26.79 -20.30
N PRO A 33 -4.95 -27.15 -20.32
CA PRO A 33 -3.95 -26.61 -21.23
C PRO A 33 -4.01 -27.30 -22.60
N LEU A 34 -3.87 -26.52 -23.68
CA LEU A 34 -3.55 -27.04 -25.01
C LEU A 34 -2.08 -26.77 -25.30
N LEU A 35 -1.32 -27.87 -25.33
CA LEU A 35 0.01 -27.96 -25.94
C LEU A 35 -0.10 -27.68 -27.44
N GLY A 36 0.78 -26.84 -27.94
CA GLY A 36 0.98 -26.58 -29.37
C GLY A 36 2.36 -25.99 -29.60
N ALA A 37 3.38 -26.86 -29.63
CA ALA A 37 4.71 -26.53 -30.11
C ALA A 37 4.72 -26.51 -31.66
N CYS A 38 5.46 -25.58 -32.24
CA CYS A 38 6.20 -25.61 -33.51
C CYS A 38 6.56 -24.14 -33.81
N SER A 39 7.80 -23.69 -33.70
CA SER A 39 9.03 -23.99 -34.46
C SER A 39 9.47 -22.69 -35.11
N VAL A 40 10.77 -22.45 -34.99
CA VAL A 40 11.57 -21.33 -35.46
C VAL A 40 11.56 -21.27 -36.99
N ASP A 41 11.58 -20.07 -37.56
CA ASP A 41 12.24 -19.83 -38.83
C ASP A 41 13.07 -18.54 -38.76
N ASP A 42 14.36 -18.71 -39.00
CA ASP A 42 15.38 -17.67 -39.13
C ASP A 42 15.22 -16.97 -40.49
N GLY A 43 15.19 -15.64 -40.47
CA GLY A 43 15.21 -14.81 -41.68
C GLY A 43 16.19 -13.66 -41.50
N SER A 44 17.45 -13.91 -41.82
CA SER A 44 18.47 -12.87 -41.99
C SER A 44 18.19 -12.07 -43.26
N GLY A 45 18.12 -10.75 -43.11
CA GLY A 45 17.96 -9.81 -44.23
C GLY A 45 18.44 -8.44 -43.82
N SER A 46 19.70 -8.14 -44.10
CA SER A 46 20.24 -6.78 -44.09
C SER A 46 19.69 -6.01 -45.28
N ASP A 47 19.11 -4.83 -45.06
CA ASP A 47 19.33 -3.73 -46.00
C ASP A 47 19.18 -2.36 -45.36
N SER A 48 20.07 -1.48 -45.78
CA SER A 48 20.24 -0.10 -45.36
C SER A 48 19.36 0.83 -46.21
N GLY A 49 18.67 1.79 -45.57
CA GLY A 49 17.95 2.83 -46.30
C GLY A 49 17.42 3.93 -45.40
N SER A 50 18.05 5.10 -45.46
CA SER A 50 17.68 6.35 -44.80
C SER A 50 16.29 6.87 -45.21
N GLY A 51 15.48 7.34 -44.25
CA GLY A 51 14.22 8.02 -44.52
C GLY A 51 13.61 8.71 -43.29
N SER A 52 13.76 10.04 -43.26
CA SER A 52 13.03 11.10 -42.53
C SER A 52 12.00 10.74 -41.43
N GLY A 53 12.15 11.43 -40.29
CA GLY A 53 11.37 11.23 -39.08
C GLY A 53 9.87 11.57 -39.18
N ALA A 54 9.07 10.59 -38.78
CA ALA A 54 7.85 10.75 -38.02
C ALA A 54 8.02 9.91 -36.75
N GLY A 55 7.77 10.48 -35.57
CA GLY A 55 8.07 9.85 -34.28
C GLY A 55 7.37 8.52 -34.08
N GLY A 56 8.08 7.41 -34.27
CA GLY A 56 7.64 6.07 -33.88
C GLY A 56 7.93 5.84 -32.40
N GLU A 57 6.94 5.38 -31.66
CA GLU A 57 7.12 4.86 -30.30
C GLU A 57 8.25 3.82 -30.32
N LYS A 58 9.33 4.07 -29.57
CA LYS A 58 10.37 3.07 -29.37
C LYS A 58 9.75 1.96 -28.54
N VAL A 59 9.51 0.80 -29.16
CA VAL A 59 9.07 -0.40 -28.42
C VAL A 59 10.17 -0.76 -27.43
N ILE A 60 9.91 -0.56 -26.14
CA ILE A 60 10.83 -0.99 -25.09
C ILE A 60 10.53 -2.46 -24.77
N GLY A 61 11.57 -3.22 -24.41
CA GLY A 61 11.44 -4.63 -24.04
C GLY A 61 10.60 -4.85 -22.77
N ASN A 62 10.69 -6.05 -22.20
CA ASN A 62 9.86 -6.45 -21.04
C ASN A 62 10.39 -5.96 -19.68
N GLY A 63 11.40 -5.09 -19.67
CA GLY A 63 12.05 -4.65 -18.44
C GLY A 63 12.82 -5.78 -17.76
N ILE A 64 13.09 -5.60 -16.47
CA ILE A 64 13.64 -6.63 -15.60
C ILE A 64 12.48 -7.54 -15.15
N THR A 65 12.47 -8.80 -15.56
CA THR A 65 11.41 -9.78 -15.22
C THR A 65 11.80 -10.75 -14.11
N GLU A 66 13.10 -10.86 -13.81
CA GLU A 66 13.62 -11.69 -12.74
C GLU A 66 14.03 -10.84 -11.54
N LYS A 67 13.81 -11.35 -10.32
CA LYS A 67 14.25 -10.68 -9.10
C LYS A 67 15.75 -10.48 -9.13
N LYS A 68 16.20 -9.23 -8.95
CA LYS A 68 17.61 -8.87 -8.87
C LYS A 68 17.91 -8.24 -7.53
N GLN A 69 19.09 -8.54 -6.99
CA GLN A 69 19.61 -7.77 -5.87
C GLN A 69 20.06 -6.40 -6.38
N LEU A 70 19.37 -5.35 -5.93
CA LEU A 70 19.69 -3.98 -6.28
C LEU A 70 20.68 -3.40 -5.27
N ALA A 71 21.65 -2.62 -5.76
CA ALA A 71 22.55 -1.86 -4.90
C ALA A 71 21.81 -0.74 -4.15
N PRO A 72 22.34 -0.21 -3.03
CA PRO A 72 21.80 1.01 -2.43
C PRO A 72 21.73 2.16 -3.45
N PHE A 73 20.65 2.94 -3.40
CA PHE A 73 20.47 4.10 -4.27
C PHE A 73 21.49 5.21 -3.93
N ASP A 74 22.08 5.81 -4.97
CA ASP A 74 22.98 6.96 -4.83
C ASP A 74 22.26 8.26 -5.22
N PHE A 75 21.92 9.06 -4.21
CA PHE A 75 21.30 10.37 -4.38
C PHE A 75 22.16 11.37 -5.18
N ASN A 76 23.48 11.16 -5.21
CA ASN A 76 24.42 12.02 -5.93
C ASN A 76 24.90 11.38 -7.24
N GLY A 77 24.22 10.32 -7.70
CA GLY A 77 24.54 9.65 -8.95
C GLY A 77 24.51 10.63 -10.13
N PRO A 78 25.36 10.42 -11.15
CA PRO A 78 25.50 11.36 -12.25
C PRO A 78 24.20 11.46 -13.06
N ALA A 79 23.80 12.70 -13.35
CA ALA A 79 22.71 13.00 -14.26
C ALA A 79 23.04 12.53 -15.69
N GLY A 80 22.02 12.08 -16.40
CA GLY A 80 22.06 11.61 -17.78
C GLY A 80 21.33 12.53 -18.75
N GLU A 81 20.70 11.91 -19.75
CA GLU A 81 19.88 12.59 -20.74
C GLU A 81 18.64 13.20 -20.08
N LYS A 82 18.32 14.44 -20.45
CA LYS A 82 17.10 15.11 -20.01
C LYS A 82 15.99 14.83 -21.02
N PRO A 83 14.86 14.22 -20.62
CA PRO A 83 13.76 14.01 -21.53
C PRO A 83 13.11 15.32 -21.95
N ASP A 84 12.73 15.42 -23.23
CA ASP A 84 11.86 16.49 -23.72
C ASP A 84 10.39 16.10 -23.49
N LEU A 85 9.94 16.24 -22.24
CA LEU A 85 8.59 15.91 -21.80
C LEU A 85 7.90 17.12 -21.16
N PRO A 86 6.56 17.21 -21.21
CA PRO A 86 5.82 18.21 -20.46
C PRO A 86 6.16 18.15 -18.97
N LYS A 87 6.31 19.31 -18.33
CA LYS A 87 6.52 19.42 -16.88
C LYS A 87 5.24 19.12 -16.10
N ARG A 88 4.65 17.94 -16.31
CA ARG A 88 3.40 17.50 -15.71
C ARG A 88 3.59 16.15 -15.04
N ILE A 89 3.14 16.04 -13.80
CA ILE A 89 3.01 14.78 -13.08
C ILE A 89 1.52 14.45 -12.93
N ALA A 90 1.15 13.19 -13.17
CA ALA A 90 -0.22 12.71 -13.02
C ALA A 90 -0.34 11.70 -11.89
N TRP A 91 -1.36 11.85 -11.04
CA TRP A 91 -1.77 10.89 -10.03
C TRP A 91 -3.09 10.23 -10.45
N ALA A 92 -3.03 8.94 -10.81
CA ALA A 92 -4.22 8.13 -11.07
C ALA A 92 -4.81 7.66 -9.74
N ASN A 93 -5.57 8.54 -9.07
CA ASN A 93 -6.06 8.32 -7.72
C ASN A 93 -7.18 7.27 -7.67
N THR A 94 -7.06 6.32 -6.75
CA THR A 94 -8.02 5.24 -6.52
C THR A 94 -9.36 5.72 -5.97
N SER A 95 -9.37 6.46 -4.86
CA SER A 95 -10.61 6.92 -4.21
C SER A 95 -10.43 8.22 -3.44
N ASP A 96 -11.53 8.78 -2.92
CA ASP A 96 -11.56 9.99 -2.09
C ASP A 96 -11.40 9.69 -0.60
N ALA A 97 -11.03 8.46 -0.23
CA ALA A 97 -10.68 8.14 1.14
C ALA A 97 -9.49 8.99 1.60
N GLU A 98 -9.54 9.46 2.85
CA GLU A 98 -8.55 10.40 3.41
C GLU A 98 -7.10 9.88 3.27
N PHE A 99 -6.90 8.57 3.34
CA PHE A 99 -5.64 7.90 2.99
C PHE A 99 -5.05 8.39 1.64
N PHE A 100 -5.84 8.33 0.57
CA PHE A 100 -5.41 8.74 -0.77
C PHE A 100 -5.35 10.26 -0.94
N LEU A 101 -6.21 11.00 -0.24
CA LEU A 101 -6.18 12.46 -0.26
C LEU A 101 -4.90 13.01 0.38
N GLN A 102 -4.37 12.36 1.42
CA GLN A 102 -3.08 12.74 2.02
C GLN A 102 -1.92 12.52 1.05
N ILE A 103 -1.91 11.39 0.33
CA ILE A 103 -0.93 11.14 -0.73
C ILE A 103 -1.04 12.20 -1.84
N THR A 104 -2.27 12.49 -2.29
CA THR A 104 -2.55 13.52 -3.32
C THR A 104 -1.94 14.87 -2.94
N ARG A 105 -2.22 15.36 -1.73
CA ARG A 105 -1.68 16.64 -1.23
C ARG A 105 -0.15 16.64 -1.16
N ALA A 106 0.47 15.53 -0.80
CA ALA A 106 1.92 15.44 -0.70
C ALA A 106 2.60 15.43 -2.08
N ILE A 107 2.03 14.72 -3.07
CA ILE A 107 2.50 14.76 -4.46
C ILE A 107 2.39 16.18 -5.00
N GLU A 108 1.23 16.82 -4.85
CA GLU A 108 0.97 18.19 -5.30
C GLU A 108 1.96 19.20 -4.70
N SER A 109 2.24 19.07 -3.39
CA SER A 109 3.19 19.91 -2.68
C SER A 109 4.61 19.82 -3.27
N ALA A 110 5.11 18.60 -3.47
CA ALA A 110 6.42 18.39 -4.08
C ALA A 110 6.47 18.86 -5.55
N ALA A 111 5.43 18.56 -6.32
CA ALA A 111 5.29 18.98 -7.71
C ALA A 111 5.35 20.51 -7.84
N THR A 112 4.51 21.21 -7.07
CA THR A 112 4.44 22.68 -7.05
C THR A 112 5.78 23.30 -6.63
N ALA A 113 6.41 22.76 -5.58
CA ALA A 113 7.71 23.24 -5.11
C ALA A 113 8.84 23.07 -6.16
N ARG A 114 8.71 22.09 -7.06
CA ARG A 114 9.65 21.83 -8.17
C ARG A 114 9.17 22.43 -9.50
N GLY A 115 8.09 23.20 -9.52
CA GLY A 115 7.58 23.88 -10.72
C GLY A 115 6.95 22.94 -11.75
N LEU A 116 6.38 21.83 -11.31
CA LEU A 116 5.61 20.90 -12.14
C LEU A 116 4.12 21.18 -12.04
N GLU A 117 3.40 21.01 -13.15
CA GLU A 117 1.93 20.93 -13.17
C GLU A 117 1.49 19.61 -12.53
N PHE A 118 0.54 19.68 -11.60
CA PHE A 118 -0.07 18.50 -10.99
C PHE A 118 -1.44 18.21 -11.59
N ALA A 119 -1.61 17.00 -12.13
CA ALA A 119 -2.88 16.49 -12.60
C ALA A 119 -3.32 15.29 -11.74
N THR A 120 -4.59 15.23 -11.38
CA THR A 120 -5.15 14.11 -10.62
C THR A 120 -6.58 13.82 -11.06
N ALA A 121 -7.00 12.57 -10.96
CA ALA A 121 -8.38 12.15 -11.17
C ALA A 121 -8.70 10.99 -10.24
N ILE A 122 -9.92 10.98 -9.68
CA ILE A 122 -10.36 10.00 -8.69
C ILE A 122 -11.26 8.95 -9.35
N ALA A 123 -10.87 7.69 -9.25
CA ALA A 123 -11.58 6.55 -9.84
C ALA A 123 -12.78 6.07 -9.03
N ASN A 124 -12.84 6.34 -7.72
CA ASN A 124 -13.85 5.81 -6.80
C ASN A 124 -13.91 4.27 -6.83
N ASP A 125 -12.74 3.64 -6.75
CA ASP A 125 -12.56 2.18 -6.80
C ASP A 125 -13.04 1.51 -8.11
N ASP A 126 -13.28 2.29 -9.17
CA ASP A 126 -13.66 1.81 -10.51
C ASP A 126 -12.44 1.70 -11.44
N SER A 127 -12.04 0.46 -11.74
CA SER A 127 -10.89 0.17 -12.60
C SER A 127 -11.06 0.70 -14.03
N ALA A 128 -12.26 0.60 -14.62
CA ALA A 128 -12.52 1.06 -15.98
C ALA A 128 -12.38 2.59 -16.07
N LYS A 129 -12.92 3.30 -15.06
CA LYS A 129 -12.74 4.75 -14.96
C LYS A 129 -11.28 5.14 -14.76
N ASN A 130 -10.51 4.38 -13.98
CA ASN A 130 -9.09 4.69 -13.79
C ASN A 130 -8.28 4.48 -15.10
N ILE A 131 -8.63 3.48 -15.90
CA ILE A 131 -8.06 3.25 -17.24
C ILE A 131 -8.30 4.48 -18.14
N GLU A 132 -9.53 4.97 -18.25
CA GLU A 132 -9.87 6.16 -19.04
C GLU A 132 -9.09 7.42 -18.59
N GLN A 133 -8.91 7.58 -17.28
CA GLN A 133 -8.13 8.67 -16.69
C GLN A 133 -6.66 8.59 -17.06
N ILE A 134 -6.05 7.39 -16.97
CA ILE A 134 -4.66 7.17 -17.36
C ILE A 134 -4.47 7.46 -18.86
N GLU A 135 -5.37 6.98 -19.72
CA GLU A 135 -5.33 7.29 -21.15
C GLU A 135 -5.38 8.80 -21.43
N THR A 136 -6.23 9.53 -20.70
CA THR A 136 -6.31 10.98 -20.78
C THR A 136 -4.99 11.64 -20.38
N PHE A 137 -4.32 11.15 -19.33
CA PHE A 137 -3.00 11.66 -18.93
C PHE A 137 -1.94 11.40 -20.00
N LEU A 138 -1.90 10.19 -20.56
CA LEU A 138 -0.97 9.83 -21.64
C LEU A 138 -1.15 10.71 -22.87
N GLN A 139 -2.40 10.92 -23.30
CA GLN A 139 -2.72 11.79 -24.45
C GLN A 139 -2.27 13.24 -24.25
N ARG A 140 -2.35 13.75 -23.01
CA ARG A 140 -1.92 15.12 -22.68
C ARG A 140 -0.39 15.25 -22.54
N GLY A 141 0.32 14.13 -22.46
CA GLY A 141 1.75 14.07 -22.16
C GLY A 141 2.04 14.37 -20.67
N ILE A 142 2.86 13.52 -20.08
CA ILE A 142 3.29 13.58 -18.68
C ILE A 142 4.76 13.21 -18.57
N ALA A 143 5.46 13.78 -17.59
CA ALA A 143 6.79 13.36 -17.18
C ALA A 143 6.77 12.16 -16.24
N ALA A 144 5.70 12.01 -15.46
CA ALA A 144 5.53 10.90 -14.54
C ALA A 144 4.06 10.53 -14.34
N LEU A 145 3.81 9.23 -14.22
CA LEU A 145 2.56 8.62 -13.77
C LEU A 145 2.77 8.01 -12.38
N CYS A 146 2.11 8.59 -11.37
CA CYS A 146 1.95 7.98 -10.07
C CYS A 146 0.69 7.08 -10.09
N ILE A 147 0.79 5.86 -9.57
CA ILE A 147 -0.34 4.92 -9.59
C ILE A 147 -0.29 3.87 -8.46
N GLN A 148 -1.47 3.53 -7.92
CA GLN A 148 -1.70 2.24 -7.27
C GLN A 148 -2.74 1.49 -8.11
N PRO A 149 -2.35 0.46 -8.88
CA PRO A 149 -3.29 -0.23 -9.75
C PRO A 149 -4.47 -0.84 -8.98
N LEU A 150 -5.68 -0.59 -9.48
CA LEU A 150 -6.93 -1.25 -9.09
C LEU A 150 -7.05 -2.64 -9.73
N ASP A 151 -6.58 -2.77 -10.98
CA ASP A 151 -6.44 -4.04 -11.70
C ASP A 151 -5.06 -4.08 -12.34
N ALA A 152 -4.16 -4.86 -11.72
CA ALA A 152 -2.79 -4.99 -12.17
C ALA A 152 -2.68 -5.45 -13.64
N ASN A 153 -3.54 -6.36 -14.07
CA ASN A 153 -3.47 -6.93 -15.43
C ASN A 153 -3.98 -5.93 -16.46
N ALA A 154 -5.10 -5.24 -16.16
CA ALA A 154 -5.70 -4.29 -17.09
C ALA A 154 -4.88 -2.99 -17.21
N GLN A 155 -4.16 -2.60 -16.16
CA GLN A 155 -3.43 -1.34 -16.11
C GLN A 155 -1.94 -1.47 -16.48
N ALA A 156 -1.35 -2.67 -16.38
CA ALA A 156 0.04 -2.90 -16.77
C ALA A 156 0.38 -2.44 -18.21
N PRO A 157 -0.46 -2.67 -19.24
CA PRO A 157 -0.19 -2.16 -20.58
C PRO A 157 -0.13 -0.63 -20.65
N LEU A 158 -0.97 0.08 -19.90
CA LEU A 158 -0.96 1.55 -19.84
C LEU A 158 0.28 2.08 -19.13
N MET A 159 0.69 1.41 -18.05
CA MET A 159 1.93 1.71 -17.34
C MET A 159 3.14 1.52 -18.28
N LYS A 160 3.19 0.41 -19.04
CA LYS A 160 4.26 0.19 -20.03
C LYS A 160 4.28 1.27 -21.10
N ARG A 161 3.11 1.66 -21.65
CA ARG A 161 2.98 2.75 -22.62
C ARG A 161 3.50 4.09 -22.08
N ALA A 162 3.29 4.38 -20.79
CA ALA A 162 3.86 5.56 -20.15
C ALA A 162 5.39 5.55 -20.19
N ILE A 163 6.01 4.41 -19.87
CA ILE A 163 7.47 4.23 -19.89
C ILE A 163 8.01 4.33 -21.32
N GLU A 164 7.30 3.75 -22.31
CA GLU A 164 7.63 3.84 -23.74
C GLU A 164 7.64 5.28 -24.23
N ALA A 165 6.63 6.05 -23.83
CA ALA A 165 6.52 7.48 -24.07
C ALA A 165 7.57 8.32 -23.30
N GLY A 166 8.36 7.69 -22.44
CA GLY A 166 9.46 8.32 -21.72
C GLY A 166 9.15 8.78 -20.30
N ALA A 167 7.90 8.64 -19.85
CA ALA A 167 7.50 9.03 -18.51
C ALA A 167 8.06 8.05 -17.46
N ALA A 168 8.34 8.57 -16.26
CA ALA A 168 8.56 7.72 -15.10
C ALA A 168 7.22 7.11 -14.64
N VAL A 169 7.21 5.81 -14.31
CA VAL A 169 6.07 5.19 -13.65
C VAL A 169 6.45 4.91 -12.20
N LEU A 170 5.78 5.62 -11.31
CA LEU A 170 5.98 5.62 -9.87
C LEU A 170 4.81 4.84 -9.24
N SER A 171 5.02 3.55 -8.99
CA SER A 171 3.93 2.64 -8.63
C SER A 171 4.00 2.18 -7.18
N LEU A 172 2.85 2.03 -6.53
CA LEU A 172 2.74 1.33 -5.26
C LEU A 172 2.47 -0.17 -5.49
N VAL A 173 3.39 -1.00 -5.00
CA VAL A 173 3.39 -2.48 -5.01
C VAL A 173 3.45 -3.14 -6.39
N THR A 174 2.88 -2.55 -7.43
CA THR A 174 2.56 -3.30 -8.66
C THR A 174 3.45 -2.89 -9.83
N PRO A 175 4.15 -3.82 -10.51
CA PRO A 175 4.86 -3.54 -11.74
C PRO A 175 3.89 -3.42 -12.95
N PRO A 176 4.33 -2.93 -14.13
CA PRO A 176 5.67 -2.44 -14.46
C PRO A 176 5.91 -1.03 -13.94
N SER A 177 7.12 -0.72 -13.47
CA SER A 177 7.43 0.62 -12.94
C SER A 177 8.91 0.99 -13.07
N THR A 178 9.19 2.27 -13.28
CA THR A 178 10.56 2.79 -13.16
C THR A 178 10.96 2.94 -11.70
N SER A 179 10.00 3.24 -10.81
CA SER A 179 10.18 3.23 -9.36
C SER A 179 9.00 2.52 -8.70
N GLN A 180 9.29 1.44 -7.98
CA GLN A 180 8.30 0.66 -7.24
C GLN A 180 8.41 0.93 -5.75
N VAL A 181 7.31 1.29 -5.11
CA VAL A 181 7.22 1.41 -3.65
C VAL A 181 6.69 0.11 -3.09
N VAL A 182 7.41 -0.49 -2.15
CA VAL A 182 7.02 -1.75 -1.49
C VAL A 182 7.31 -1.68 0.01
N ALA A 183 6.88 -2.69 0.75
CA ALA A 183 7.35 -2.92 2.11
C ALA A 183 8.00 -4.31 2.18
N ASP A 184 9.06 -4.45 2.98
CA ASP A 184 9.57 -5.78 3.33
C ASP A 184 8.56 -6.44 4.27
N GLN A 185 7.75 -7.32 3.69
CA GLN A 185 6.61 -7.93 4.37
C GLN A 185 7.06 -8.85 5.51
N TYR A 186 8.14 -9.60 5.32
CA TYR A 186 8.71 -10.41 6.40
C TYR A 186 9.20 -9.53 7.54
N LYS A 187 9.95 -8.47 7.24
CA LYS A 187 10.52 -7.58 8.25
C LYS A 187 9.44 -6.88 9.09
N VAL A 188 8.36 -6.37 8.47
CA VAL A 188 7.26 -5.75 9.23
C VAL A 188 6.52 -6.77 10.09
N GLY A 189 6.23 -7.96 9.56
CA GLY A 189 5.62 -9.03 10.34
C GLY A 189 6.51 -9.44 11.51
N ASN A 190 7.81 -9.61 11.27
CA ASN A 190 8.78 -9.97 12.29
C ASN A 190 8.92 -8.90 13.38
N ALA A 191 8.98 -7.62 13.01
CA ALA A 191 8.98 -6.52 13.98
C ALA A 191 7.73 -6.54 14.87
N GLN A 192 6.55 -6.77 14.28
CA GLN A 192 5.29 -6.91 15.03
C GLN A 192 5.31 -8.10 15.99
N GLY A 193 5.74 -9.26 15.51
CA GLY A 193 5.85 -10.47 16.33
C GLY A 193 6.87 -10.32 17.47
N LEU A 194 8.02 -9.68 17.22
CA LEU A 194 9.03 -9.41 18.24
C LEU A 194 8.52 -8.44 19.31
N ALA A 195 7.77 -7.40 18.94
CA ALA A 195 7.17 -6.48 19.90
C ALA A 195 6.14 -7.19 20.79
N ALA A 196 5.31 -8.07 20.22
CA ALA A 196 4.40 -8.92 20.97
C ALA A 196 5.15 -9.87 21.91
N ALA A 197 6.19 -10.54 21.41
CA ALA A 197 7.02 -11.45 22.20
C ALA A 197 7.69 -10.75 23.40
N LYS A 198 8.22 -9.54 23.18
CA LYS A 198 8.78 -8.69 24.23
C LYS A 198 7.74 -8.35 25.30
N TYR A 199 6.51 -8.01 24.91
CA TYR A 199 5.45 -7.76 25.88
C TYR A 199 5.10 -9.03 26.67
N ILE A 200 5.02 -10.19 26.00
CA ILE A 200 4.73 -11.47 26.64
C ILE A 200 5.78 -11.80 27.70
N THR A 201 7.07 -11.65 27.39
CA THR A 201 8.15 -11.98 28.32
C THR A 201 8.23 -10.99 29.48
N GLU A 202 8.14 -9.68 29.22
CA GLU A 202 8.32 -8.64 30.23
C GLU A 202 7.08 -8.37 31.09
N LYS A 203 5.87 -8.53 30.54
CA LYS A 203 4.61 -8.11 31.20
C LYS A 203 3.68 -9.27 31.54
N LEU A 204 3.75 -10.38 30.78
CA LEU A 204 2.90 -11.55 30.98
C LEU A 204 3.65 -12.76 31.57
N GLY A 205 4.90 -12.56 32.01
CA GLY A 205 5.71 -13.61 32.63
C GLY A 205 6.02 -14.78 31.70
N GLY A 206 6.09 -14.54 30.39
CA GLY A 206 6.41 -15.55 29.38
C GLY A 206 5.25 -16.49 29.02
N LYS A 207 4.02 -16.22 29.48
CA LYS A 207 2.84 -17.06 29.20
C LYS A 207 1.76 -16.24 28.49
N ALA A 208 1.29 -16.73 27.35
CA ALA A 208 0.25 -16.06 26.60
C ALA A 208 -0.53 -17.01 25.70
N ASN A 209 -1.80 -16.69 25.48
CA ASN A 209 -2.63 -17.28 24.45
C ASN A 209 -2.82 -16.22 23.36
N VAL A 210 -2.26 -16.51 22.19
CA VAL A 210 -2.14 -15.60 21.05
C VAL A 210 -3.20 -15.95 20.00
N VAL A 211 -3.89 -14.92 19.52
CA VAL A 211 -4.62 -14.94 18.26
C VAL A 211 -3.79 -14.21 17.22
N TYR A 212 -3.53 -14.86 16.09
CA TYR A 212 -2.99 -14.21 14.91
C TYR A 212 -4.07 -14.14 13.83
N PHE A 213 -4.40 -12.92 13.39
CA PHE A 213 -5.22 -12.69 12.20
C PHE A 213 -4.30 -12.67 10.98
N ASN A 214 -4.19 -13.82 10.31
CA ASN A 214 -3.35 -13.97 9.13
C ASN A 214 -3.98 -13.33 7.88
N THR A 215 -3.16 -13.20 6.84
CA THR A 215 -3.54 -12.67 5.51
C THR A 215 -2.75 -13.37 4.39
N ASP A 216 -2.30 -14.61 4.63
CA ASP A 216 -1.36 -15.34 3.77
C ASP A 216 -1.95 -15.84 2.45
N THR A 217 -3.28 -15.77 2.28
CA THR A 217 -3.90 -15.99 0.96
C THR A 217 -3.54 -14.89 -0.05
N ILE A 218 -3.12 -13.71 0.42
CA ILE A 218 -2.56 -12.66 -0.43
C ILE A 218 -1.07 -12.95 -0.60
N GLU A 219 -0.63 -13.29 -1.83
CA GLU A 219 0.72 -13.79 -2.10
C GLU A 219 1.83 -12.96 -1.47
N VAL A 220 1.78 -11.63 -1.64
CA VAL A 220 2.80 -10.72 -1.09
C VAL A 220 2.83 -10.72 0.45
N LEU A 221 1.72 -11.07 1.12
CA LEU A 221 1.59 -11.08 2.58
C LEU A 221 1.96 -12.43 3.24
N LYS A 222 2.22 -13.48 2.47
CA LYS A 222 2.76 -14.75 3.01
C LYS A 222 4.03 -14.54 3.83
N ALA A 223 4.93 -13.71 3.32
CA ALA A 223 6.16 -13.36 4.03
C ALA A 223 5.88 -12.64 5.36
N ARG A 224 4.83 -11.80 5.41
CA ARG A 224 4.39 -11.11 6.64
C ARG A 224 3.90 -12.08 7.69
N HIS A 225 3.09 -13.06 7.30
CA HIS A 225 2.65 -14.14 8.19
C HIS A 225 3.84 -14.89 8.77
N GLN A 226 4.76 -15.36 7.92
CA GLN A 226 5.95 -16.07 8.37
C GLN A 226 6.78 -15.22 9.35
N GLY A 227 7.03 -13.95 9.02
CA GLY A 227 7.75 -13.02 9.89
C GLY A 227 7.09 -12.86 11.26
N ALA A 228 5.77 -12.65 11.29
CA ALA A 228 5.01 -12.52 12.53
C ALA A 228 5.09 -13.77 13.41
N LEU A 229 4.94 -14.96 12.80
CA LEU A 229 5.09 -16.22 13.52
C LEU A 229 6.50 -16.39 14.09
N ASP A 230 7.53 -16.07 13.32
CA ASP A 230 8.92 -16.21 13.76
C ASP A 230 9.27 -15.23 14.87
N GLY A 231 8.77 -13.99 14.80
CA GLY A 231 8.88 -13.00 15.87
C GLY A 231 8.17 -13.46 17.15
N LEU A 232 6.93 -13.94 17.04
CA LEU A 232 6.15 -14.43 18.18
C LEU A 232 6.84 -15.59 18.89
N LYS A 233 7.37 -16.57 18.15
CA LYS A 233 8.05 -17.76 18.71
C LYS A 233 9.21 -17.41 19.64
N THR A 234 9.82 -16.23 19.50
CA THR A 234 10.90 -15.77 20.40
C THR A 234 10.44 -15.57 21.85
N ALA A 235 9.13 -15.49 22.11
CA ALA A 235 8.57 -15.42 23.47
C ALA A 235 8.80 -16.71 24.30
N GLY A 236 9.15 -17.82 23.63
CA GLY A 236 9.40 -19.11 24.27
C GLY A 236 8.16 -20.00 24.44
N PRO A 237 8.32 -21.20 25.02
CA PRO A 237 7.31 -22.27 24.99
C PRO A 237 6.07 -22.02 25.84
N GLY A 238 6.08 -20.98 26.70
CA GLY A 238 4.90 -20.58 27.47
C GLY A 238 3.86 -19.81 26.65
N MET A 239 4.26 -19.29 25.48
CA MET A 239 3.36 -18.69 24.50
C MET A 239 2.74 -19.78 23.63
N LYS A 240 1.42 -19.69 23.39
CA LYS A 240 0.68 -20.58 22.50
C LYS A 240 -0.15 -19.77 21.53
N ILE A 241 -0.02 -20.05 20.24
CA ILE A 241 -0.97 -19.56 19.24
C ILE A 241 -2.20 -20.46 19.31
N VAL A 242 -3.28 -19.94 19.89
CA VAL A 242 -4.54 -20.67 20.07
C VAL A 242 -5.47 -20.51 18.88
N SER A 243 -5.21 -19.52 18.02
CA SER A 243 -5.87 -19.33 16.74
C SER A 243 -4.93 -18.63 15.77
N ASP A 244 -4.73 -19.22 14.60
CA ASP A 244 -4.12 -18.60 13.42
C ASP A 244 -5.20 -18.64 12.34
N ILE A 245 -5.84 -17.51 12.06
CA ILE A 245 -7.08 -17.48 11.28
C ILE A 245 -7.11 -16.32 10.29
N GLN A 246 -7.69 -16.61 9.11
CA GLN A 246 -8.06 -15.59 8.15
C GLN A 246 -9.57 -15.33 8.20
N PRO A 247 -10.02 -14.15 8.66
CA PRO A 247 -11.38 -13.73 8.38
C PRO A 247 -11.59 -13.57 6.85
N PRO A 248 -12.77 -13.86 6.30
CA PRO A 248 -12.98 -13.84 4.84
C PRO A 248 -12.78 -12.48 4.16
N ALA A 249 -12.98 -11.38 4.89
CA ALA A 249 -12.85 -10.02 4.38
C ALA A 249 -12.13 -9.14 5.40
N ILE A 250 -11.17 -8.32 4.93
CA ILE A 250 -10.38 -7.39 5.75
C ILE A 250 -11.28 -6.23 6.19
N THR A 251 -12.04 -6.47 7.25
CA THR A 251 -13.03 -5.54 7.81
C THR A 251 -13.07 -5.67 9.33
N GLN A 252 -13.48 -4.60 10.01
CA GLN A 252 -13.69 -4.65 11.46
C GLN A 252 -14.79 -5.66 11.84
N ASP A 253 -15.85 -5.80 11.02
CA ASP A 253 -16.89 -6.81 11.23
C ASP A 253 -16.34 -8.24 11.13
N GLY A 254 -15.44 -8.50 10.17
CA GLY A 254 -14.72 -9.77 10.05
C GLY A 254 -13.91 -10.09 11.31
N GLY A 255 -13.12 -9.13 11.79
CA GLY A 255 -12.36 -9.27 13.05
C GLY A 255 -13.25 -9.48 14.27
N PHE A 256 -14.36 -8.75 14.36
CA PHE A 256 -15.35 -8.87 15.44
C PHE A 256 -15.98 -10.27 15.48
N LYS A 257 -16.46 -10.78 14.34
CA LYS A 257 -17.08 -12.12 14.24
C LYS A 257 -16.09 -13.24 14.54
N ALA A 258 -14.87 -13.14 14.02
CA ALA A 258 -13.81 -14.10 14.29
C ALA A 258 -13.47 -14.11 15.78
N MET A 259 -13.28 -12.94 16.41
CA MET A 259 -12.95 -12.84 17.83
C MET A 259 -14.08 -13.37 18.73
N ASN A 260 -15.35 -13.11 18.42
CA ASN A 260 -16.47 -13.70 19.16
C ASN A 260 -16.46 -15.23 19.13
N THR A 261 -16.15 -15.81 17.98
CA THR A 261 -16.03 -17.27 17.83
C THR A 261 -14.84 -17.81 18.65
N ILE A 262 -13.69 -17.13 18.56
CA ILE A 262 -12.49 -17.50 19.31
C ILE A 262 -12.73 -17.41 20.82
N LEU A 263 -13.43 -16.38 21.32
CA LEU A 263 -13.70 -16.20 22.74
C LEU A 263 -14.54 -17.34 23.35
N GLN A 264 -15.33 -18.04 22.54
CA GLN A 264 -16.07 -19.23 22.99
C GLN A 264 -15.14 -20.42 23.27
N ALA A 265 -14.12 -20.60 22.42
CA ALA A 265 -13.16 -21.71 22.55
C ALA A 265 -11.96 -21.37 23.44
N ASN A 266 -11.54 -20.10 23.45
CA ASN A 266 -10.33 -19.59 24.09
C ASN A 266 -10.64 -18.31 24.89
N PRO A 267 -11.40 -18.40 26.00
CA PRO A 267 -11.84 -17.25 26.78
C PRO A 267 -10.70 -16.48 27.48
N ASP A 268 -9.51 -17.09 27.57
CA ASP A 268 -8.32 -16.59 28.26
C ASP A 268 -7.26 -16.03 27.30
N VAL A 269 -7.64 -15.69 26.07
CA VAL A 269 -6.80 -14.94 25.14
C VAL A 269 -6.35 -13.62 25.78
N ASN A 270 -5.08 -13.28 25.57
CA ASN A 270 -4.48 -12.05 26.09
C ASN A 270 -3.54 -11.35 25.11
N VAL A 271 -3.26 -11.96 23.95
CA VAL A 271 -2.46 -11.36 22.88
C VAL A 271 -3.17 -11.54 21.54
N ILE A 272 -3.29 -10.47 20.76
CA ILE A 272 -3.89 -10.46 19.43
C ILE A 272 -2.97 -9.68 18.49
N VAL A 273 -2.62 -10.28 17.37
CA VAL A 273 -1.68 -9.72 16.38
C VAL A 273 -2.31 -9.83 14.99
N GLY A 274 -2.19 -8.80 14.16
CA GLY A 274 -2.81 -8.79 12.82
C GLY A 274 -2.67 -7.45 12.11
N GLY A 275 -3.54 -7.15 11.14
CA GLY A 275 -3.73 -5.79 10.61
C GLY A 275 -4.63 -4.96 11.52
N ASP A 276 -4.49 -3.62 11.50
CA ASP A 276 -5.24 -2.74 12.40
C ASP A 276 -6.76 -2.95 12.30
N THR A 277 -7.26 -3.05 11.07
CA THR A 277 -8.69 -3.30 10.80
C THR A 277 -9.25 -4.54 11.50
N TYR A 278 -8.52 -5.67 11.51
CA TYR A 278 -8.98 -6.87 12.23
C TYR A 278 -8.88 -6.70 13.75
N CYS A 279 -7.77 -6.15 14.22
CA CYS A 279 -7.51 -5.98 15.64
C CYS A 279 -8.49 -4.98 16.31
N LEU A 280 -8.92 -3.94 15.60
CA LEU A 280 -9.98 -3.02 16.04
C LEU A 280 -11.34 -3.72 16.16
N GLY A 281 -11.68 -4.59 15.20
CA GLY A 281 -12.85 -5.46 15.28
C GLY A 281 -12.80 -6.39 16.49
N ALA A 282 -11.64 -7.02 16.71
CA ALA A 282 -11.41 -7.91 17.84
C ALA A 282 -11.48 -7.16 19.18
N LEU A 283 -10.92 -5.94 19.27
CA LEU A 283 -11.06 -5.09 20.45
C LEU A 283 -12.53 -4.80 20.75
N SER A 284 -13.33 -4.50 19.73
CA SER A 284 -14.77 -4.25 19.88
C SER A 284 -15.51 -5.48 20.42
N ALA A 285 -15.15 -6.69 19.96
CA ALA A 285 -15.71 -7.95 20.48
C ALA A 285 -15.30 -8.21 21.94
N LEU A 286 -14.02 -7.96 22.28
CA LEU A 286 -13.53 -8.07 23.64
C LEU A 286 -14.24 -7.08 24.59
N GLN A 287 -14.47 -5.85 24.14
CA GLN A 287 -15.22 -4.84 24.92
C GLN A 287 -16.68 -5.27 25.11
N ALA A 288 -17.35 -5.73 24.06
CA ALA A 288 -18.73 -6.21 24.12
C ALA A 288 -18.88 -7.42 25.07
N ALA A 289 -17.87 -8.27 25.15
CA ALA A 289 -17.84 -9.42 26.06
C ALA A 289 -17.34 -9.08 27.48
N GLY A 290 -17.02 -7.81 27.78
CA GLY A 290 -16.44 -7.41 29.08
C GLY A 290 -15.06 -8.01 29.35
N LYS A 291 -14.33 -8.39 28.29
CA LYS A 291 -13.04 -9.08 28.34
C LYS A 291 -11.86 -8.23 27.87
N ALA A 292 -12.08 -7.00 27.39
CA ALA A 292 -11.00 -6.06 27.09
C ALA A 292 -10.35 -5.59 28.40
N ARG A 293 -9.04 -5.81 28.55
CA ARG A 293 -8.29 -5.48 29.78
C ARG A 293 -7.00 -4.73 29.46
N PRO A 294 -6.52 -3.84 30.35
CA PRO A 294 -5.29 -3.08 30.12
C PRO A 294 -4.01 -3.91 30.04
N ASP A 295 -4.00 -5.14 30.59
CA ASP A 295 -2.86 -6.07 30.56
C ASP A 295 -2.78 -6.90 29.28
N MET A 296 -3.76 -6.79 28.37
CA MET A 296 -3.71 -7.43 27.06
C MET A 296 -2.73 -6.71 26.12
N TYR A 297 -2.30 -7.41 25.08
CA TYR A 297 -1.54 -6.85 23.97
C TYR A 297 -2.28 -7.06 22.66
N LEU A 298 -2.79 -5.98 22.07
CA LEU A 298 -3.25 -5.95 20.69
C LEU A 298 -2.24 -5.14 19.88
N SER A 299 -1.82 -5.66 18.73
CA SER A 299 -1.08 -4.86 17.75
C SER A 299 -1.60 -5.05 16.33
N GLY A 300 -1.53 -3.97 15.56
CA GLY A 300 -1.88 -3.97 14.15
C GLY A 300 -0.74 -3.48 13.25
N ILE A 301 -1.05 -3.35 11.97
CA ILE A 301 -0.20 -2.79 10.92
C ILE A 301 -1.07 -1.78 10.17
N ASP A 302 -0.43 -0.73 9.64
CA ASP A 302 -0.93 0.37 8.79
C ASP A 302 -0.96 1.74 9.51
N GLY A 303 -1.19 1.77 10.82
CA GLY A 303 -1.24 3.00 11.60
C GLY A 303 -2.61 3.68 11.56
N ASP A 304 -3.69 2.90 11.51
CA ASP A 304 -5.07 3.39 11.43
C ASP A 304 -5.35 4.39 12.56
N GLU A 305 -5.95 5.54 12.26
CA GLU A 305 -6.19 6.59 13.26
C GLU A 305 -6.97 6.10 14.49
N GLN A 306 -7.90 5.17 14.28
CA GLN A 306 -8.64 4.53 15.38
C GLN A 306 -7.72 3.67 16.25
N ALA A 307 -6.79 2.91 15.68
CA ALA A 307 -5.80 2.14 16.44
C ALA A 307 -4.87 3.07 17.25
N LEU A 308 -4.42 4.17 16.63
CA LEU A 308 -3.59 5.18 17.31
C LEU A 308 -4.34 5.85 18.47
N ALA A 309 -5.64 6.09 18.31
CA ALA A 309 -6.50 6.59 19.40
C ALA A 309 -6.62 5.58 20.55
N GLU A 310 -6.76 4.29 20.26
CA GLU A 310 -6.79 3.23 21.29
C GLU A 310 -5.45 3.10 22.04
N ILE A 311 -4.33 3.25 21.34
CA ILE A 311 -2.99 3.26 21.96
C ILE A 311 -2.86 4.44 22.92
N ARG A 312 -3.31 5.64 22.54
CA ARG A 312 -3.31 6.83 23.42
C ARG A 312 -4.17 6.66 24.67
N LYS A 313 -5.24 5.86 24.62
CA LYS A 313 -6.06 5.54 25.80
C LYS A 313 -5.32 4.66 26.82
N GLY A 314 -4.21 4.01 26.43
CA GLY A 314 -3.44 3.11 27.30
C GLY A 314 -4.14 1.77 27.56
N GLY A 315 -5.17 1.44 26.78
CA GLY A 315 -5.97 0.22 26.90
C GLY A 315 -5.29 -1.01 26.34
N ALA A 316 -6.06 -1.99 25.87
CA ALA A 316 -5.54 -3.27 25.35
C ALA A 316 -4.69 -3.11 24.07
N TYR A 317 -4.91 -2.06 23.28
CA TYR A 317 -4.14 -1.78 22.06
C TYR A 317 -2.81 -1.13 22.39
N LYS A 318 -1.70 -1.78 22.01
CA LYS A 318 -0.35 -1.40 22.47
C LYS A 318 0.55 -0.89 21.37
N ALA A 319 0.36 -1.32 20.12
CA ALA A 319 1.21 -0.90 19.02
C ALA A 319 0.49 -0.98 17.67
N SER A 320 0.89 -0.10 16.74
CA SER A 320 0.66 -0.30 15.30
C SER A 320 1.96 -0.03 14.54
N PHE A 321 2.16 -0.72 13.42
CA PHE A 321 3.34 -0.56 12.57
C PHE A 321 2.93 0.20 11.30
N ALA A 322 3.30 1.47 11.22
CA ALA A 322 2.84 2.38 10.18
C ALA A 322 3.86 2.55 9.05
N PHE A 323 3.35 2.91 7.87
CA PHE A 323 4.15 3.27 6.69
C PHE A 323 3.96 4.74 6.35
N ALA A 324 5.02 5.43 5.90
CA ALA A 324 5.01 6.87 5.66
C ALA A 324 4.40 7.25 4.29
N TYR A 325 3.14 6.90 4.04
CA TYR A 325 2.48 7.12 2.76
C TYR A 325 2.43 8.59 2.30
N PRO A 326 2.17 9.59 3.18
CA PRO A 326 2.30 11.00 2.78
C PRO A 326 3.72 11.35 2.32
N LEU A 327 4.76 10.88 3.01
CA LEU A 327 6.15 11.12 2.62
C LEU A 327 6.51 10.43 1.30
N MET A 328 5.94 9.25 1.02
CA MET A 328 6.05 8.59 -0.28
C MET A 328 5.44 9.46 -1.40
N GLY A 329 4.28 10.05 -1.18
CA GLY A 329 3.67 10.99 -2.14
C GLY A 329 4.59 12.18 -2.43
N TYR A 330 5.20 12.77 -1.39
CA TYR A 330 6.18 13.83 -1.56
C TYR A 330 7.41 13.34 -2.36
N ALA A 331 7.92 12.15 -2.06
CA ALA A 331 9.04 11.53 -2.77
C ALA A 331 8.75 11.37 -4.27
N TRP A 332 7.54 10.92 -4.63
CA TRP A 332 7.13 10.78 -6.03
C TRP A 332 7.18 12.11 -6.80
N GLY A 333 6.74 13.21 -6.20
CA GLY A 333 6.88 14.54 -6.80
C GLY A 333 8.34 14.96 -6.99
N GLN A 334 9.23 14.61 -6.04
CA GLN A 334 10.68 14.83 -6.20
C GLN A 334 11.25 13.99 -7.34
N PHE A 335 10.92 12.69 -7.39
CA PHE A 335 11.40 11.78 -8.44
C PHE A 335 10.93 12.19 -9.84
N ALA A 336 9.71 12.70 -9.99
CA ALA A 336 9.25 13.22 -11.26
C ALA A 336 10.07 14.44 -11.74
N ALA A 337 10.43 15.34 -10.83
CA ALA A 337 11.30 16.47 -11.16
C ALA A 337 12.73 16.01 -11.49
N ASP A 338 13.27 15.10 -10.69
CA ASP A 338 14.61 14.54 -10.89
C ASP A 338 14.70 13.79 -12.24
N TRP A 339 13.64 13.08 -12.64
CA TRP A 339 13.53 12.43 -13.95
C TRP A 339 13.65 13.43 -15.12
N LEU A 340 12.93 14.56 -15.06
CA LEU A 340 13.03 15.65 -16.05
C LEU A 340 14.41 16.33 -16.06
N GLU A 341 15.08 16.34 -14.92
CA GLU A 341 16.43 16.88 -14.78
C GLU A 341 17.53 15.90 -15.23
N GLY A 342 17.15 14.68 -15.65
CA GLY A 342 18.05 13.59 -16.04
C GLY A 342 18.73 12.92 -14.85
N LYS A 343 18.37 13.27 -13.62
CA LYS A 343 18.92 12.67 -12.40
C LYS A 343 18.39 11.24 -12.23
N PRO A 344 19.16 10.36 -11.56
CA PRO A 344 18.68 9.03 -11.24
C PRO A 344 17.54 9.11 -10.20
N ILE A 345 16.58 8.18 -10.31
CA ILE A 345 15.57 7.91 -9.29
C ILE A 345 15.75 6.46 -8.80
N PRO A 346 15.29 6.12 -7.58
CA PRO A 346 15.42 4.75 -7.10
C PRO A 346 14.51 3.80 -7.87
N GLN A 347 15.00 2.61 -8.20
CA GLN A 347 14.17 1.58 -8.82
C GLN A 347 13.18 0.97 -7.82
N VAL A 348 13.60 0.81 -6.55
CA VAL A 348 12.74 0.38 -5.45
C VAL A 348 12.89 1.35 -4.28
N MET A 349 11.76 1.80 -3.74
CA MET A 349 11.69 2.51 -2.47
C MET A 349 10.94 1.63 -1.47
N GLN A 350 11.66 1.02 -0.54
CA GLN A 350 11.08 0.15 0.48
C GLN A 350 10.72 0.96 1.72
N PHE A 351 9.49 0.82 2.23
CA PHE A 351 9.13 1.38 3.51
C PHE A 351 9.91 0.74 4.66
N ASN A 352 10.40 1.57 5.57
CA ASN A 352 10.74 1.16 6.92
C ASN A 352 9.47 1.31 7.78
N ALA A 353 8.96 0.20 8.31
CA ALA A 353 7.81 0.24 9.21
C ALA A 353 8.18 0.97 10.52
N ILE A 354 7.33 1.89 10.95
CA ILE A 354 7.53 2.66 12.18
C ILE A 354 6.62 2.11 13.27
N GLU A 355 7.21 1.66 14.39
CA GLU A 355 6.45 1.21 15.55
C GLU A 355 5.85 2.41 16.29
N LEU A 356 4.52 2.51 16.27
CA LEU A 356 3.73 3.49 16.99
C LEU A 356 3.12 2.81 18.22
N ASN A 357 3.78 2.96 19.37
CA ASN A 357 3.44 2.26 20.63
C ASN A 357 3.22 3.20 21.83
N SER A 358 3.27 4.51 21.61
CA SER A 358 3.09 5.53 22.65
C SER A 358 2.57 6.84 22.04
N ALA A 359 2.03 7.72 22.87
CA ALA A 359 1.67 9.07 22.42
C ALA A 359 2.86 9.79 21.77
N ALA A 360 4.07 9.66 22.33
CA ALA A 360 5.26 10.32 21.81
C ALA A 360 5.65 9.84 20.40
N THR A 361 5.65 8.51 20.16
CA THR A 361 5.97 7.96 18.84
C THR A 361 4.90 8.29 17.82
N ILE A 362 3.62 8.29 18.22
CA ILE A 362 2.50 8.72 17.38
C ILE A 362 2.61 10.21 17.02
N ASP A 363 2.84 11.08 18.01
CA ASP A 363 2.87 12.53 17.81
C ASP A 363 4.04 12.92 16.90
N LYS A 364 5.22 12.31 17.07
CA LYS A 364 6.36 12.49 16.15
C LYS A 364 6.00 12.05 14.73
N TYR A 365 5.48 10.83 14.55
CA TYR A 365 5.11 10.33 13.23
C TYR A 365 4.09 11.23 12.54
N GLN A 366 3.05 11.67 13.26
CA GLN A 366 2.03 12.56 12.72
C GLN A 366 2.57 13.97 12.40
N ALA A 367 3.51 14.49 13.20
CA ALA A 367 4.18 15.75 12.91
C ALA A 367 5.03 15.63 11.64
N ASP A 368 5.79 14.55 11.51
CA ASP A 368 6.62 14.27 10.33
C ASP A 368 5.75 14.12 9.06
N MET A 369 4.63 13.41 9.14
CA MET A 369 3.71 13.26 7.99
C MET A 369 2.98 14.54 7.61
N LYS A 370 2.92 15.54 8.50
CA LYS A 370 2.44 16.90 8.17
C LYS A 370 3.55 17.76 7.57
N ALA A 371 4.81 17.50 7.95
CA ALA A 371 5.99 18.27 7.55
C ALA A 371 6.82 17.55 6.49
N VAL A 372 6.17 16.87 5.53
CA VAL A 372 6.83 15.98 4.55
C VAL A 372 8.04 16.57 3.84
N ALA A 373 8.03 17.87 3.53
CA ALA A 373 9.17 18.55 2.90
C ALA A 373 10.42 18.61 3.78
N GLU A 374 10.24 18.83 5.09
CA GLU A 374 11.34 18.81 6.06
C GLU A 374 11.78 17.38 6.34
N THR A 375 10.80 16.49 6.57
CA THR A 375 11.05 15.08 6.84
C THR A 375 11.78 14.38 5.70
N TRP A 376 11.55 14.80 4.45
CA TRP A 376 12.24 14.26 3.28
C TRP A 376 13.77 14.35 3.36
N LYS A 377 14.30 15.38 4.04
CA LYS A 377 15.76 15.52 4.26
C LYS A 377 16.35 14.37 5.08
N ASN A 378 15.52 13.69 5.88
CA ASN A 378 15.85 12.54 6.69
C ASN A 378 15.08 11.28 6.22
N SER A 379 14.79 11.17 4.92
CA SER A 379 13.99 10.09 4.34
C SER A 379 14.51 8.67 4.63
N ALA A 380 15.80 8.52 4.94
CA ALA A 380 16.40 7.23 5.32
C ALA A 380 15.82 6.62 6.61
N GLU A 381 15.21 7.43 7.49
CA GLU A 381 14.45 6.92 8.65
C GLU A 381 13.23 6.11 8.19
N TYR A 382 12.57 6.56 7.12
CA TYR A 382 11.30 6.05 6.62
C TYR A 382 11.41 5.12 5.43
N PHE A 383 12.55 5.15 4.72
CA PHE A 383 12.74 4.39 3.49
C PHE A 383 14.13 3.80 3.38
N THR A 384 14.20 2.63 2.75
CA THR A 384 15.41 2.08 2.15
C THR A 384 15.25 2.15 0.63
N MET A 385 16.11 2.92 -0.04
CA MET A 385 16.05 3.11 -1.49
C MET A 385 17.13 2.30 -2.19
N LEU A 386 16.76 1.59 -3.26
CA LEU A 386 17.59 0.61 -3.96
C LEU A 386 17.50 0.78 -5.48
N GLY A 387 18.62 0.54 -6.15
CA GLY A 387 18.78 0.63 -7.60
C GLY A 387 18.70 2.06 -8.09
N SER A 388 19.25 2.34 -9.28
CA SER A 388 19.22 3.66 -9.89
C SER A 388 18.77 3.51 -11.33
N ILE A 389 17.76 4.27 -11.73
CA ILE A 389 17.29 4.33 -13.11
C ILE A 389 17.22 5.79 -13.57
N ARG A 390 17.55 6.01 -14.84
CA ARG A 390 17.51 7.31 -15.52
C ARG A 390 16.68 7.20 -16.79
N TYR A 391 16.35 8.35 -17.37
CA TYR A 391 15.58 8.42 -18.60
C TYR A 391 16.17 7.60 -19.77
N GLN A 392 17.48 7.68 -20.02
CA GLN A 392 18.09 6.92 -21.11
C GLN A 392 18.08 5.40 -20.88
N ASP A 393 18.02 4.97 -19.61
CA ASP A 393 18.09 3.57 -19.19
C ASP A 393 16.69 3.01 -18.86
N ARG A 394 15.62 3.73 -19.20
CA ARG A 394 14.22 3.44 -18.80
C ARG A 394 13.71 2.06 -19.20
N GLU A 395 14.34 1.42 -20.19
CA GLU A 395 14.08 0.02 -20.57
C GLU A 395 14.44 -0.99 -19.47
N GLN A 396 15.19 -0.58 -18.43
CA GLN A 396 15.51 -1.38 -17.25
C GLN A 396 14.47 -1.21 -16.12
N PHE A 397 13.22 -0.86 -16.46
CA PHE A 397 12.12 -0.79 -15.51
C PHE A 397 11.86 -2.14 -14.85
N ILE A 398 11.31 -2.13 -13.63
CA ILE A 398 10.95 -3.35 -12.90
C ILE A 398 9.64 -3.89 -13.47
N ASN A 399 9.65 -5.17 -13.84
CA ASN A 399 8.49 -5.92 -14.29
C ASN A 399 8.28 -7.22 -13.46
N TYR A 400 8.58 -7.16 -12.17
CA TYR A 400 8.31 -8.21 -11.20
C TYR A 400 7.77 -7.58 -9.90
N ALA A 401 7.10 -8.38 -9.07
CA ALA A 401 6.74 -7.94 -7.72
C ALA A 401 8.01 -7.91 -6.84
N ALA A 402 8.50 -6.71 -6.57
CA ALA A 402 9.77 -6.48 -5.86
C ALA A 402 9.73 -6.83 -4.38
#